data_AF-A0A3D2H4L2-F1
#
_entry.id   AF-A0A3D2H4L2-F1
#
_cell.length_a   1.000
_cell.length_b   1.000
_cell.length_c   1.000
_cell.angle_alpha   90.00
_cell.angle_beta   90.00
_cell.angle_gamma   90.00
#
_symmetry.space_group_name_H-M   'P 1'
#
loop_
_entity.id
_entity.type
_entity.pdbx_description
1 polymer ?
#
loop_
_entity_poly.entity_id
_entity_poly.type
_entity_poly.pdbx_seq_one_letter_code
_entity_poly.pdbx_strand_id
1 'polypeptide(L)'
;MEKQLTLIAASSPVATNAASSPVVTSAKQSDDVVHAILGSFQETKTISLQLSDNDFPVRITSTPSDYIGPSIQIAVAILSAAAGAMVIIWQMRKQKTLADIQHLANVKAELRLDAYRDFQIVNRNFCDTHTVDVENLIRFIRSAFSGAIEQYKNIHFQAPLPQRAPAFMEAITKHSQDAIAFIFFLERYDSLLPRFEVYNLALNSALHDVQRTSMELFYVLLKWLPIDNPNFSKVAGALPLVHAPIITEEALSEFNIAAAPLEKALGQLQSWTSDLAVDVQNHLLGDYADKQVIKRKPIDNTFFTISIDPDKSVALTKYFKEETEWGRNVTRVNQEVAASMKTGQN
;
A
#
# COMPACT_ATOMS: atom_id res chain seq x y z
N MET A 1 -60.44 -8.69 -27.52
CA MET A 1 -60.64 -9.71 -26.47
C MET A 1 -59.36 -9.79 -25.65
N GLU A 2 -59.00 -8.81 -24.82
CA GLU A 2 -59.70 -8.23 -23.66
C GLU A 2 -59.93 -9.20 -22.49
N LYS A 3 -59.05 -9.06 -21.48
CA LYS A 3 -59.22 -9.17 -20.00
C LYS A 3 -57.81 -9.13 -19.40
N GLN A 4 -57.23 -7.98 -19.06
CA GLN A 4 -57.47 -7.10 -17.90
C GLN A 4 -57.65 -7.82 -16.55
N LEU A 5 -56.66 -7.63 -15.66
CA LEU A 5 -56.80 -7.54 -14.19
C LEU A 5 -55.50 -6.95 -13.57
N THR A 6 -55.51 -5.61 -13.40
CA THR A 6 -55.24 -4.78 -12.19
C THR A 6 -54.48 -5.46 -11.02
N LEU A 7 -53.28 -5.08 -10.57
CA LEU A 7 -52.71 -3.83 -9.99
C LEU A 7 -52.99 -3.62 -8.48
N ILE A 8 -51.96 -3.82 -7.64
CA ILE A 8 -51.67 -3.18 -6.32
C ILE A 8 -50.12 -3.25 -6.16
N ALA A 9 -49.33 -2.21 -6.44
CA ALA A 9 -49.03 -1.00 -5.65
C ALA A 9 -48.34 -1.27 -4.29
N ALA A 10 -47.02 -1.12 -4.24
CA ALA A 10 -46.29 -0.76 -3.03
C ALA A 10 -45.16 0.20 -3.36
N SER A 11 -45.25 1.37 -2.74
CA SER A 11 -44.54 2.62 -2.95
C SER A 11 -43.15 2.68 -2.30
N SER A 12 -42.20 3.31 -2.98
CA SER A 12 -41.02 3.93 -2.38
C SER A 12 -41.38 4.98 -1.33
N PRO A 13 -40.42 5.32 -0.45
CA PRO A 13 -40.21 6.72 -0.12
C PRO A 13 -38.81 7.17 -0.51
N VAL A 14 -38.81 8.19 -1.35
CA VAL A 14 -37.74 9.16 -1.56
C VAL A 14 -37.63 10.00 -0.29
N ALA A 15 -36.41 10.17 0.23
CA ALA A 15 -36.06 11.26 1.13
C ALA A 15 -34.78 11.92 0.60
N THR A 16 -34.97 13.03 -0.11
CA THR A 16 -33.96 14.04 -0.41
C THR A 16 -33.98 15.11 0.67
N ASN A 17 -32.79 15.45 1.20
CA ASN A 17 -32.31 16.79 1.59
C ASN A 17 -30.88 16.59 2.11
N ALA A 18 -29.81 16.81 1.36
CA ALA A 18 -29.24 18.08 0.87
C ALA A 18 -28.57 18.94 1.97
N ALA A 19 -27.32 19.35 1.66
CA ALA A 19 -26.40 20.24 2.36
C ALA A 19 -25.61 19.61 3.54
N SER A 20 -24.29 19.72 3.69
CA SER A 20 -23.23 20.42 2.96
C SER A 20 -21.88 20.08 3.64
N SER A 21 -20.83 19.71 2.89
CA SER A 21 -19.42 19.71 3.38
C SER A 21 -18.85 21.14 3.45
N PRO A 22 -17.81 21.44 4.27
CA PRO A 22 -16.39 21.09 4.01
C PRO A 22 -15.67 20.58 5.30
N VAL A 23 -14.56 19.82 5.33
CA VAL A 23 -13.21 19.87 4.74
C VAL A 23 -12.30 20.97 5.32
N VAL A 24 -11.17 20.52 5.93
CA VAL A 24 -9.94 21.20 6.45
C VAL A 24 -10.16 22.10 7.70
N THR A 25 -9.39 22.06 8.80
CA THR A 25 -7.93 22.19 8.89
C THR A 25 -7.44 21.92 10.32
N SER A 26 -6.27 21.28 10.41
CA SER A 26 -5.11 21.62 11.26
C SER A 26 -5.32 22.15 12.68
N ALA A 27 -4.62 21.47 13.59
CA ALA A 27 -4.32 21.85 14.95
C ALA A 27 -3.97 23.35 15.11
N LYS A 28 -4.76 24.03 15.93
CA LYS A 28 -4.34 25.25 16.61
C LYS A 28 -4.74 25.17 18.08
N GLN A 29 -3.70 25.15 18.89
CA GLN A 29 -3.58 26.00 20.08
C GLN A 29 -4.36 25.55 21.33
N SER A 30 -3.68 24.72 22.10
CA SER A 30 -3.92 24.52 23.52
C SER A 30 -3.56 25.78 24.32
N ASP A 31 -4.51 26.71 24.48
CA ASP A 31 -4.40 27.80 25.47
C ASP A 31 -5.50 27.77 26.55
N ASP A 32 -6.47 26.84 26.49
CA ASP A 32 -7.62 26.82 27.42
C ASP A 32 -7.44 25.96 28.69
N VAL A 33 -6.27 25.35 28.90
CA VAL A 33 -6.01 24.57 30.14
C VAL A 33 -5.26 25.40 31.20
N VAL A 34 -4.77 26.59 30.85
CA VAL A 34 -4.00 27.45 31.78
C VAL A 34 -4.90 28.40 32.60
N HIS A 35 -6.15 28.63 32.20
CA HIS A 35 -7.08 29.50 32.96
C HIS A 35 -7.98 28.78 33.99
N ALA A 36 -7.92 27.45 34.11
CA ALA A 36 -8.79 26.71 35.04
C ALA A 36 -8.19 26.44 36.44
N ILE A 37 -6.93 26.80 36.72
CA ILE A 37 -6.26 26.49 38.00
C ILE A 37 -6.08 27.73 38.92
N LEU A 38 -6.55 28.91 38.52
CA LEU A 38 -6.37 30.16 39.27
C LEU A 38 -7.67 30.79 39.81
N GLY A 39 -8.73 30.01 40.01
CA GLY A 39 -10.04 30.55 40.38
C GLY A 39 -10.83 29.72 41.39
N SER A 40 -10.30 29.43 42.58
CA SER A 40 -11.13 28.95 43.69
C SER A 40 -10.45 29.06 45.06
N PHE A 41 -10.33 30.27 45.62
CA PHE A 41 -10.23 30.44 47.07
C PHE A 41 -10.71 31.85 47.45
N GLN A 42 -12.03 32.01 47.63
CA GLN A 42 -12.61 32.95 48.60
C GLN A 42 -14.13 32.74 48.71
N GLU A 43 -14.54 32.04 49.77
CA GLU A 43 -15.81 32.31 50.45
C GLU A 43 -15.50 32.46 51.94
N THR A 44 -15.22 33.70 52.35
CA THR A 44 -15.21 34.09 53.77
C THR A 44 -16.64 34.34 54.20
N LYS A 45 -17.18 33.38 54.95
CA LYS A 45 -18.48 33.46 55.62
C LYS A 45 -18.51 34.68 56.55
N THR A 46 -19.30 35.69 56.22
CA THR A 46 -19.52 36.89 57.04
C THR A 46 -20.42 36.50 58.21
N ILE A 47 -19.88 36.51 59.44
CA ILE A 47 -20.68 36.47 60.67
C ILE A 47 -20.79 37.91 61.17
N SER A 48 -21.99 38.47 61.09
CA SER A 48 -22.35 39.77 61.65
C SER A 48 -22.42 39.70 63.17
N LEU A 49 -21.60 40.48 63.86
CA LEU A 49 -21.76 40.79 65.29
C LEU A 49 -22.06 42.29 65.43
N GLN A 50 -23.27 42.59 65.87
CA GLN A 50 -23.70 43.92 66.31
C GLN A 50 -22.94 44.28 67.59
N LEU A 51 -22.32 45.46 67.62
CA LEU A 51 -21.80 46.05 68.86
C LEU A 51 -22.94 46.81 69.57
N SER A 52 -23.21 46.39 70.80
CA SER A 52 -23.91 47.17 71.83
C SER A 52 -22.87 47.72 72.79
N ASP A 53 -23.04 48.98 73.18
CA ASP A 53 -22.23 49.71 74.17
C ASP A 53 -22.09 48.95 75.50
N ASN A 54 -20.85 48.91 76.03
CA ASN A 54 -20.48 49.44 77.36
C ASN A 54 -19.11 48.92 77.83
N ASP A 55 -18.31 49.87 78.33
CA ASP A 55 -17.24 49.81 79.35
C ASP A 55 -16.54 48.48 79.65
N PHE A 56 -15.19 48.45 79.56
CA PHE A 56 -14.22 47.98 80.58
C PHE A 56 -12.77 48.09 80.03
N PRO A 57 -11.74 48.28 80.89
CA PRO A 57 -10.49 48.94 80.51
C PRO A 57 -9.54 48.00 79.76
N VAL A 58 -9.10 48.44 78.58
CA VAL A 58 -8.02 47.77 77.84
C VAL A 58 -6.70 48.07 78.54
N ARG A 59 -6.16 47.07 79.26
CA ARG A 59 -4.76 47.05 79.68
C ARG A 59 -3.87 47.08 78.43
N ILE A 60 -3.19 48.20 78.20
CA ILE A 60 -2.04 48.23 77.29
C ILE A 60 -0.89 47.53 78.00
N THR A 61 -0.75 46.22 77.79
CA THR A 61 0.51 45.53 78.06
C THR A 61 1.44 45.81 76.88
N SER A 62 2.28 46.84 77.03
CA SER A 62 3.47 46.98 76.21
C SER A 62 4.50 45.94 76.65
N THR A 63 4.62 44.85 75.90
CA THR A 63 5.83 44.02 75.92
C THR A 63 6.46 44.06 74.53
N PRO A 64 7.73 44.50 74.41
CA PRO A 64 8.45 44.54 73.15
C PRO A 64 9.15 43.19 72.93
N SER A 65 8.66 42.38 72.01
CA SER A 65 9.47 41.34 71.37
C SER A 65 8.85 40.91 70.05
N ASP A 66 9.74 40.62 69.08
CA ASP A 66 9.49 39.90 67.84
C ASP A 66 9.09 40.71 66.60
N TYR A 67 9.91 41.70 66.28
CA TYR A 67 10.08 42.21 64.90
C TYR A 67 10.69 41.18 63.92
N ILE A 68 10.88 39.93 64.36
CA ILE A 68 11.38 38.80 63.57
C ILE A 68 10.22 38.03 62.89
N GLY A 69 8.97 38.24 63.32
CA GLY A 69 7.80 37.49 62.84
C GLY A 69 7.33 37.79 61.40
N PRO A 70 7.15 39.06 60.98
CA PRO A 70 6.56 39.38 59.67
C PRO A 70 7.54 39.16 58.49
N SER A 71 8.83 39.46 58.69
CA SER A 71 9.85 39.34 57.66
C SER A 71 10.16 37.88 57.32
N ILE A 72 10.16 36.99 58.32
CA ILE A 72 10.30 35.54 58.10
C ILE A 72 9.09 34.98 57.34
N GLN A 73 7.87 35.40 57.68
CA GLN A 73 6.65 34.94 56.97
C GLN A 73 6.65 35.36 55.50
N ILE A 74 7.03 36.61 55.20
CA ILE A 74 7.16 37.10 53.82
C ILE A 74 8.26 36.34 53.07
N ALA A 75 9.41 36.09 53.70
CA ALA A 75 10.51 35.34 53.09
C ALA A 75 10.12 33.88 52.78
N VAL A 76 9.39 33.22 53.68
CA VAL A 76 8.89 31.85 53.48
C VAL A 76 7.86 31.80 52.34
N ALA A 77 6.99 32.80 52.22
CA ALA A 77 6.02 32.89 51.13
C ALA A 77 6.68 33.10 49.76
N ILE A 78 7.73 33.93 49.70
CA ILE A 78 8.50 34.14 48.46
C ILE A 78 9.26 32.86 48.08
N LEU A 79 9.87 32.17 49.04
CA LEU A 79 10.58 30.92 48.81
C LEU A 79 9.63 29.79 48.39
N SER A 80 8.45 29.67 49.00
CA SER A 80 7.45 28.67 48.63
C SER A 80 6.86 28.95 47.24
N ALA A 81 6.61 30.21 46.90
CA ALA A 81 6.18 30.62 45.56
C ALA A 81 7.27 30.33 44.51
N ALA A 82 8.54 30.62 44.82
CA ALA A 82 9.66 30.32 43.93
C ALA A 82 9.87 28.81 43.73
N ALA A 83 9.76 28.01 44.80
CA ALA A 83 9.82 26.56 44.73
C ALA A 83 8.65 25.99 43.92
N GLY A 84 7.43 26.49 44.14
CA GLY A 84 6.25 26.13 43.35
C GLY A 84 6.42 26.44 41.86
N ALA A 85 6.94 27.64 41.54
CA ALA A 85 7.24 28.03 40.17
C ALA A 85 8.31 27.13 39.51
N MET A 86 9.37 26.75 40.24
CA MET A 86 10.38 25.82 39.73
C MET A 86 9.79 24.44 39.42
N VAL A 87 8.91 23.91 40.27
CA VAL A 87 8.24 22.62 40.04
C VAL A 87 7.38 22.68 38.79
N ILE A 88 6.62 23.77 38.58
CA ILE A 88 5.80 23.96 37.38
C ILE A 88 6.69 24.01 36.13
N ILE A 89 7.78 24.78 36.15
CA ILE A 89 8.72 24.86 35.01
C ILE A 89 9.33 23.49 34.71
N TRP A 90 9.69 22.72 35.74
CA TRP A 90 10.22 21.37 35.57
C TRP A 90 9.17 20.41 34.99
N GLN A 91 7.93 20.46 35.47
CA GLN A 91 6.82 19.68 34.93
C GLN A 91 6.52 20.03 33.47
N MET A 92 6.48 21.32 33.12
CA MET A 92 6.27 21.78 31.74
C MET A 92 7.39 21.29 30.81
N ARG A 93 8.65 21.34 31.24
CA ARG A 93 9.78 20.81 30.45
C ARG A 93 9.64 19.31 30.23
N LYS A 94 9.31 18.55 31.28
CA LYS A 94 9.09 17.10 31.19
C LYS A 94 7.91 16.74 30.29
N GLN A 95 6.80 17.47 30.40
CA GLN A 95 5.61 17.29 29.56
C GLN A 95 5.89 17.62 28.10
N LYS A 96 6.64 18.68 27.81
CA LYS A 96 7.05 19.01 26.44
C LYS A 96 7.85 17.88 25.81
N THR A 97 8.86 17.34 26.50
CA THR A 97 9.65 16.22 25.98
C THR A 97 8.79 14.98 25.72
N LEU A 98 7.85 14.65 26.61
CA LEU A 98 6.92 13.54 26.40
C LEU A 98 5.97 13.79 25.22
N ALA A 99 5.47 15.03 25.08
CA ALA A 99 4.64 15.43 23.96
C ALA A 99 5.39 15.36 22.62
N ASP A 100 6.65 15.80 22.58
CA ASP A 100 7.51 15.73 21.39
C ASP A 100 7.74 14.27 20.96
N ILE A 101 8.02 13.37 21.91
CA ILE A 101 8.18 11.92 21.66
C ILE A 101 6.88 11.32 21.13
N GLN A 102 5.74 11.64 21.76
CA GLN A 102 4.43 11.14 21.33
C GLN A 102 4.08 11.65 19.93
N HIS A 103 4.36 12.93 19.65
CA HIS A 103 4.14 13.52 18.33
C HIS A 103 4.97 12.81 17.26
N LEU A 104 6.25 12.56 17.51
CA LEU A 104 7.11 11.81 16.59
C LEU A 104 6.58 10.39 16.34
N ALA A 105 6.14 9.70 17.40
CA ALA A 105 5.56 8.36 17.29
C ALA A 105 4.27 8.37 16.45
N ASN A 106 3.41 9.37 16.65
CA ASN A 106 2.17 9.54 15.88
C ASN A 106 2.47 9.81 14.40
N VAL A 107 3.41 10.71 14.08
CA VAL A 107 3.81 10.99 12.69
C VAL A 107 4.38 9.75 12.01
N LYS A 108 5.18 8.96 12.73
CA LYS A 108 5.72 7.70 12.20
C LYS A 108 4.62 6.66 11.96
N ALA A 109 3.64 6.58 12.86
CA ALA A 109 2.49 5.70 12.72
C ALA A 109 1.63 6.08 11.50
N GLU A 110 1.38 7.37 11.31
CA GLU A 110 0.66 7.92 10.16
C GLU A 110 1.37 7.59 8.85
N LEU A 111 2.68 7.84 8.78
CA LEU A 111 3.48 7.54 7.60
C LEU A 111 3.49 6.04 7.25
N ARG A 112 3.54 5.15 8.26
CA ARG A 112 3.42 3.69 8.05
C ARG A 112 2.04 3.29 7.55
N LEU A 113 1.00 3.92 8.08
CA LEU A 113 -0.38 3.67 7.66
C LEU A 113 -0.60 4.11 6.21
N ASP A 114 -0.07 5.27 5.83
CA ASP A 114 -0.15 5.77 4.46
C ASP A 114 0.61 4.89 3.49
N ALA A 115 1.84 4.47 3.84
CA ALA A 115 2.59 3.50 3.05
C ALA A 115 1.81 2.17 2.88
N TYR A 116 1.16 1.69 3.93
CA TYR A 116 0.35 0.48 3.84
C TYR A 116 -0.89 0.66 2.95
N ARG A 117 -1.56 1.83 3.02
CA ARG A 117 -2.70 2.14 2.13
C ARG A 117 -2.28 2.20 0.67
N ASP A 118 -1.18 2.88 0.37
CA ASP A 118 -0.61 2.95 -0.97
C ASP A 118 -0.25 1.54 -1.48
N PHE A 119 0.34 0.70 -0.61
CA PHE A 119 0.60 -0.71 -0.94
C PHE A 119 -0.68 -1.48 -1.28
N GLN A 120 -1.75 -1.32 -0.48
CA GLN A 120 -3.03 -1.99 -0.73
C GLN A 120 -3.64 -1.58 -2.07
N ILE A 121 -3.50 -0.31 -2.48
CA ILE A 121 -3.96 0.15 -3.80
C ILE A 121 -3.19 -0.57 -4.91
N VAL A 122 -1.85 -0.61 -4.82
CA VAL A 122 -0.99 -1.30 -5.80
C VAL A 122 -1.32 -2.79 -5.86
N ASN A 123 -1.41 -3.44 -4.70
CA ASN A 123 -1.69 -4.86 -4.58
C ASN A 123 -3.07 -5.23 -5.14
N ARG A 124 -4.08 -4.41 -4.84
CA ARG A 124 -5.43 -4.62 -5.36
C ARG A 124 -5.48 -4.50 -6.88
N ASN A 125 -4.85 -3.48 -7.46
CA ASN A 125 -4.83 -3.31 -8.91
C ASN A 125 -4.22 -4.52 -9.62
N PHE A 126 -3.09 -5.02 -9.11
CA PHE A 126 -2.40 -6.20 -9.63
C PHE A 126 -3.23 -7.49 -9.51
N CYS A 127 -3.86 -7.72 -8.35
CA CYS A 127 -4.65 -8.92 -8.07
C CYS A 127 -6.01 -8.93 -8.77
N ASP A 128 -6.74 -7.82 -8.74
CA ASP A 128 -8.14 -7.76 -9.19
C ASP A 128 -8.28 -7.62 -10.72
N THR A 129 -7.29 -7.04 -11.40
CA THR A 129 -7.55 -6.48 -12.74
C THR A 129 -6.85 -7.23 -13.87
N HIS A 130 -5.57 -7.60 -13.76
CA HIS A 130 -4.80 -8.03 -14.95
C HIS A 130 -4.07 -9.37 -14.83
N THR A 131 -3.80 -9.86 -13.61
CA THR A 131 -3.20 -11.20 -13.44
C THR A 131 -4.16 -12.31 -13.85
N VAL A 132 -5.41 -12.19 -13.43
CA VAL A 132 -6.48 -13.12 -13.78
C VAL A 132 -6.75 -13.11 -15.29
N ASP A 133 -6.61 -11.97 -15.95
CA ASP A 133 -6.88 -11.82 -17.38
C ASP A 133 -5.87 -12.58 -18.26
N VAL A 134 -4.57 -12.49 -17.97
CA VAL A 134 -3.53 -13.16 -18.76
C VAL A 134 -3.65 -14.69 -18.62
N GLU A 135 -3.74 -15.20 -17.40
CA GLU A 135 -3.86 -16.64 -17.17
C GLU A 135 -5.16 -17.21 -17.75
N ASN A 136 -6.27 -16.48 -17.63
CA ASN A 136 -7.52 -16.86 -18.24
C ASN A 136 -7.41 -16.85 -19.77
N LEU A 137 -6.73 -15.86 -20.35
CA LEU A 137 -6.55 -15.79 -21.81
C LEU A 137 -5.74 -16.97 -22.33
N ILE A 138 -4.64 -17.35 -21.65
CA ILE A 138 -3.87 -18.57 -21.97
C ILE A 138 -4.78 -19.80 -21.91
N ARG A 139 -5.58 -19.93 -20.84
CA ARG A 139 -6.52 -21.06 -20.68
C ARG A 139 -7.60 -21.08 -21.76
N PHE A 140 -8.14 -19.92 -22.12
CA PHE A 140 -9.16 -19.80 -23.17
C PHE A 140 -8.59 -20.13 -24.54
N ILE A 141 -7.39 -19.67 -24.87
CA ILE A 141 -6.71 -20.02 -26.13
C ILE A 141 -6.47 -21.53 -26.19
N ARG A 142 -5.93 -22.13 -25.11
CA ARG A 142 -5.74 -23.59 -25.00
C ARG A 142 -7.04 -24.35 -25.26
N SER A 143 -8.12 -23.94 -24.57
CA SER A 143 -9.44 -24.55 -24.74
C SER A 143 -10.00 -24.37 -26.15
N ALA A 144 -9.79 -23.21 -26.76
CA ALA A 144 -10.23 -22.89 -28.11
C ALA A 144 -9.48 -23.75 -29.16
N PHE A 145 -8.19 -23.98 -28.96
CA PHE A 145 -7.39 -24.85 -29.83
C PHE A 145 -7.89 -26.30 -29.75
N SER A 146 -8.04 -26.83 -28.54
CA SER A 146 -8.59 -28.18 -28.34
C SER A 146 -9.98 -28.34 -28.96
N GLY A 147 -10.86 -27.35 -28.76
CA GLY A 147 -12.21 -27.35 -29.34
C GLY A 147 -12.20 -27.29 -30.88
N ALA A 148 -11.33 -26.48 -31.49
CA ALA A 148 -11.19 -26.41 -32.94
C ALA A 148 -10.67 -27.73 -33.54
N ILE A 149 -9.71 -28.38 -32.87
CA ILE A 149 -9.20 -29.69 -33.27
C ILE A 149 -10.31 -30.74 -33.25
N GLU A 150 -11.10 -30.79 -32.17
CA GLU A 150 -12.23 -31.71 -32.05
C GLU A 150 -13.31 -31.43 -33.11
N GLN A 151 -13.64 -30.16 -33.34
CA GLN A 151 -14.59 -29.76 -34.37
C GLN A 151 -14.17 -30.26 -35.77
N TYR A 152 -12.88 -30.11 -36.12
CA TYR A 152 -12.37 -30.57 -37.40
C TYR A 152 -12.41 -32.09 -37.56
N LYS A 153 -12.14 -32.84 -36.49
CA LYS A 153 -12.24 -34.30 -36.50
C LYS A 153 -13.68 -34.77 -36.74
N ASN A 154 -14.66 -34.05 -36.19
CA ASN A 154 -16.07 -34.46 -36.24
C ASN A 154 -16.80 -34.01 -37.51
N ILE A 155 -16.57 -32.78 -37.97
CA ILE A 155 -17.33 -32.17 -39.07
C ILE A 155 -16.47 -31.62 -40.22
N HIS A 156 -15.15 -31.84 -40.18
CA HIS A 156 -14.18 -31.35 -41.19
C HIS A 156 -14.27 -29.85 -41.47
N PHE A 157 -14.68 -29.08 -40.46
CA PHE A 157 -14.82 -27.63 -40.51
C PHE A 157 -14.30 -27.03 -39.20
N GLN A 158 -13.62 -25.88 -39.30
CA GLN A 158 -13.23 -25.07 -38.15
C GLN A 158 -13.75 -23.65 -38.34
N ALA A 159 -14.53 -23.18 -37.36
CA ALA A 159 -14.84 -21.76 -37.30
C ALA A 159 -13.56 -21.00 -36.91
N PRO A 160 -13.33 -19.79 -37.48
CA PRO A 160 -12.23 -18.94 -37.04
C PRO A 160 -12.32 -18.66 -35.54
N LEU A 161 -11.19 -18.78 -34.85
CA LEU A 161 -11.13 -18.50 -33.41
C LEU A 161 -11.45 -17.03 -33.13
N PRO A 162 -12.15 -16.70 -32.02
CA PRO A 162 -12.44 -15.32 -31.66
C PRO A 162 -11.23 -14.57 -31.08
N GLN A 163 -10.20 -15.28 -30.58
CA GLN A 163 -9.02 -14.65 -29.97
C GLN A 163 -8.09 -14.03 -31.02
N ARG A 164 -7.34 -12.99 -30.61
CA ARG A 164 -6.37 -12.28 -31.43
C ARG A 164 -5.06 -12.09 -30.68
N ALA A 165 -3.94 -12.27 -31.37
CA ALA A 165 -2.62 -12.12 -30.76
C ALA A 165 -2.38 -10.71 -30.16
N PRO A 166 -2.80 -9.59 -30.78
CA PRO A 166 -2.63 -8.26 -30.18
C PRO A 166 -3.33 -8.09 -28.82
N ALA A 167 -4.51 -8.70 -28.62
CA ALA A 167 -5.21 -8.63 -27.35
C ALA A 167 -4.43 -9.32 -26.21
N PHE A 168 -3.71 -10.40 -26.54
CA PHE A 168 -2.79 -11.05 -25.59
C PHE A 168 -1.64 -10.12 -25.19
N MET A 169 -1.02 -9.44 -26.16
CA MET A 169 0.07 -8.50 -25.85
C MET A 169 -0.40 -7.29 -25.05
N GLU A 170 -1.60 -6.80 -25.30
CA GLU A 170 -2.19 -5.73 -24.50
C GLU A 170 -2.37 -6.17 -23.04
N ALA A 171 -2.89 -7.39 -22.81
CA ALA A 171 -3.06 -7.94 -21.46
C ALA A 171 -1.70 -8.10 -20.74
N ILE A 172 -0.68 -8.64 -21.42
CA ILE A 172 0.69 -8.76 -20.87
C ILE A 172 1.28 -7.40 -20.53
N THR A 173 1.06 -6.39 -21.38
CA THR A 173 1.58 -5.04 -21.15
C THR A 173 0.96 -4.42 -19.91
N LYS A 174 -0.37 -4.52 -19.75
CA LYS A 174 -1.07 -4.04 -18.56
C LYS A 174 -0.62 -4.77 -17.29
N HIS A 175 -0.52 -6.09 -17.35
CA HIS A 175 -0.02 -6.89 -16.24
C HIS A 175 1.40 -6.49 -15.82
N SER A 176 2.28 -6.24 -16.79
CA SER A 176 3.65 -5.76 -16.53
C SER A 176 3.68 -4.37 -15.91
N GLN A 177 2.81 -3.46 -16.36
CA GLN A 177 2.69 -2.10 -15.80
C GLN A 177 2.27 -2.14 -14.33
N ASP A 178 1.31 -3.00 -13.98
CA ASP A 178 0.88 -3.17 -12.59
C ASP A 178 1.99 -3.76 -11.71
N ALA A 179 2.74 -4.73 -12.23
CA ALA A 179 3.89 -5.27 -11.51
C ALA A 179 5.00 -4.22 -11.30
N ILE A 180 5.24 -3.33 -12.28
CA ILE A 180 6.17 -2.20 -12.14
C ILE A 180 5.73 -1.23 -11.04
N ALA A 181 4.42 -1.08 -10.80
CA ALA A 181 3.95 -0.22 -9.71
C ALA A 181 4.43 -0.68 -8.33
N PHE A 182 4.67 -1.98 -8.11
CA PHE A 182 5.31 -2.46 -6.88
C PHE A 182 6.76 -2.00 -6.76
N ILE A 183 7.51 -1.98 -7.87
CA ILE A 183 8.90 -1.50 -7.87
C ILE A 183 8.94 -0.03 -7.47
N PHE A 184 8.09 0.81 -8.08
CA PHE A 184 8.00 2.22 -7.70
C PHE A 184 7.52 2.43 -6.27
N PHE A 185 6.62 1.58 -5.77
CA PHE A 185 6.23 1.60 -4.36
C PHE A 185 7.43 1.35 -3.44
N LEU A 186 8.22 0.32 -3.73
CA LEU A 186 9.41 -0.03 -2.93
C LEU A 186 10.44 1.09 -2.95
N GLU A 187 10.70 1.69 -4.10
CA GLU A 187 11.65 2.79 -4.25
C GLU A 187 11.18 4.06 -3.52
N ARG A 188 9.89 4.38 -3.58
CA ARG A 188 9.30 5.54 -2.89
C ARG A 188 9.42 5.42 -1.38
N TYR A 189 9.30 4.22 -0.83
CA TYR A 189 9.29 3.96 0.61
C TYR A 189 10.56 3.27 1.13
N ASP A 190 11.67 3.32 0.39
CA ASP A 190 12.93 2.64 0.72
C ASP A 190 13.41 2.94 2.16
N SER A 191 13.32 4.19 2.59
CA SER A 191 13.66 4.61 3.96
C SER A 191 12.79 3.98 5.07
N LEU A 192 11.54 3.63 4.76
CA LEU A 192 10.62 2.94 5.68
C LEU A 192 10.70 1.42 5.58
N LEU A 193 11.16 0.91 4.44
CA LEU A 193 11.20 -0.50 4.07
C LEU A 193 12.66 -0.98 3.92
N PRO A 194 13.47 -0.94 5.01
CA PRO A 194 14.84 -1.40 4.93
C PRO A 194 14.87 -2.88 4.52
N ARG A 195 15.83 -3.23 3.66
CA ARG A 195 16.07 -4.61 3.17
C ARG A 195 15.03 -5.16 2.20
N PHE A 196 14.02 -4.36 1.82
CA PHE A 196 13.10 -4.73 0.76
C PHE A 196 13.72 -4.64 -0.64
N GLU A 197 14.99 -4.20 -0.77
CA GLU A 197 15.78 -4.28 -2.02
C GLU A 197 15.69 -5.67 -2.66
N VAL A 198 15.67 -6.74 -1.84
CA VAL A 198 15.53 -8.12 -2.34
C VAL A 198 14.28 -8.32 -3.18
N TYR A 199 13.16 -7.66 -2.83
CA TYR A 199 11.93 -7.70 -3.60
C TYR A 199 12.03 -6.88 -4.88
N ASN A 200 12.72 -5.74 -4.85
CA ASN A 200 12.95 -4.95 -6.07
C ASN A 200 13.73 -5.80 -7.10
N LEU A 201 14.80 -6.48 -6.67
CA LEU A 201 15.58 -7.40 -7.52
C LEU A 201 14.73 -8.57 -8.03
N ALA A 202 13.94 -9.18 -7.15
CA ALA A 202 13.11 -10.32 -7.51
C ALA A 202 12.01 -9.96 -8.53
N LEU A 203 11.30 -8.86 -8.30
CA LEU A 203 10.24 -8.41 -9.19
C LEU A 203 10.80 -8.03 -10.57
N ASN A 204 11.96 -7.35 -10.62
CA ASN A 204 12.64 -7.09 -11.88
C ASN A 204 13.06 -8.37 -12.61
N SER A 205 13.59 -9.35 -11.87
CA SER A 205 13.95 -10.66 -12.46
C SER A 205 12.72 -11.38 -13.02
N ALA A 206 11.62 -11.44 -12.27
CA ALA A 206 10.38 -12.07 -12.74
C ALA A 206 9.79 -11.34 -13.95
N LEU A 207 9.77 -10.00 -13.94
CA LEU A 207 9.29 -9.20 -15.07
C LEU A 207 10.12 -9.43 -16.33
N HIS A 208 11.44 -9.53 -16.20
CA HIS A 208 12.31 -9.88 -17.31
C HIS A 208 11.94 -11.24 -17.93
N ASP A 209 11.68 -12.25 -17.09
CA ASP A 209 11.30 -13.58 -17.54
C ASP A 209 9.90 -13.60 -18.19
N VAL A 210 8.94 -12.87 -17.64
CA VAL A 210 7.61 -12.67 -18.23
C VAL A 210 7.71 -11.99 -19.60
N GLN A 211 8.51 -10.93 -19.73
CA GLN A 211 8.71 -10.23 -21.01
C GLN A 211 9.34 -11.14 -22.06
N ARG A 212 10.38 -11.89 -21.70
CA ARG A 212 11.05 -12.81 -22.63
C ARG A 212 10.09 -13.91 -23.10
N THR A 213 9.46 -14.61 -22.17
CA THR A 213 8.59 -15.76 -22.48
C THR A 213 7.27 -15.36 -23.13
N SER A 214 6.74 -14.17 -22.84
CA SER A 214 5.55 -13.64 -23.53
C SER A 214 5.81 -13.34 -25.00
N MET A 215 7.00 -12.87 -25.38
CA MET A 215 7.38 -12.70 -26.79
C MET A 215 7.42 -14.04 -27.51
N GLU A 216 8.00 -15.07 -26.91
CA GLU A 216 8.07 -16.42 -27.47
C GLU A 216 6.66 -16.97 -27.75
N LEU A 217 5.74 -16.85 -26.78
CA LEU A 217 4.34 -17.23 -26.98
C LEU A 217 3.64 -16.37 -28.03
N PHE A 218 3.88 -15.05 -28.05
CA PHE A 218 3.26 -14.14 -29.01
C PHE A 218 3.58 -14.51 -30.46
N TYR A 219 4.81 -14.93 -30.76
CA TYR A 219 5.17 -15.40 -32.10
C TYR A 219 4.40 -16.66 -32.52
N VAL A 220 4.20 -17.60 -31.59
CA VAL A 220 3.36 -18.78 -31.82
C VAL A 220 1.90 -18.38 -32.04
N LEU A 221 1.39 -17.42 -31.27
CA LEU A 221 0.03 -16.90 -31.45
C LEU A 221 -0.16 -16.19 -32.79
N LEU A 222 0.82 -15.44 -33.29
CA LEU A 222 0.76 -14.83 -34.62
C LEU A 222 0.66 -15.86 -35.75
N LYS A 223 1.26 -17.04 -35.56
CA LYS A 223 1.22 -18.14 -36.53
C LYS A 223 -0.15 -18.82 -36.58
N TRP A 224 -0.84 -18.93 -35.45
CA TRP A 224 -2.03 -19.78 -35.34
C TRP A 224 -3.35 -19.03 -35.10
N LEU A 225 -3.32 -17.80 -34.60
CA LEU A 225 -4.55 -17.01 -34.41
C LEU A 225 -4.95 -16.26 -35.68
N PRO A 226 -6.26 -16.04 -35.89
CA PRO A 226 -6.72 -15.26 -37.04
C PRO A 226 -6.25 -13.81 -36.99
N ILE A 227 -6.04 -13.23 -38.18
CA ILE A 227 -5.66 -11.83 -38.37
C ILE A 227 -6.80 -11.11 -39.10
N ASP A 228 -7.32 -10.06 -38.46
CA ASP A 228 -8.40 -9.24 -39.02
C ASP A 228 -7.92 -8.42 -40.21
N ASN A 229 -8.82 -8.18 -41.17
CA ASN A 229 -8.53 -7.34 -42.31
C ASN A 229 -8.70 -5.86 -41.97
N PRO A 230 -7.63 -5.04 -41.99
CA PRO A 230 -7.71 -3.62 -41.62
C PRO A 230 -8.56 -2.80 -42.59
N ASN A 231 -8.86 -3.33 -43.77
CA ASN A 231 -9.68 -2.69 -44.79
C ASN A 231 -11.12 -3.22 -44.82
N PHE A 232 -11.50 -4.15 -43.94
CA PHE A 232 -12.85 -4.75 -43.94
C PHE A 232 -13.96 -3.70 -43.85
N SER A 233 -13.79 -2.71 -42.98
CA SER A 233 -14.75 -1.61 -42.80
C SER A 233 -14.71 -0.56 -43.92
N LYS A 234 -13.69 -0.60 -44.78
CA LYS A 234 -13.40 0.44 -45.79
C LYS A 234 -13.73 0.01 -47.20
N VAL A 235 -13.76 -1.30 -47.48
CA VAL A 235 -13.97 -1.85 -48.83
C VAL A 235 -15.15 -2.81 -48.81
N ALA A 236 -16.23 -2.45 -49.52
CA ALA A 236 -17.39 -3.31 -49.68
C ALA A 236 -16.98 -4.64 -50.34
N GLY A 237 -17.26 -5.76 -49.69
CA GLY A 237 -16.92 -7.11 -50.17
C GLY A 237 -15.54 -7.63 -49.76
N ALA A 238 -14.76 -6.87 -48.98
CA ALA A 238 -13.54 -7.41 -48.38
C ALA A 238 -13.87 -8.57 -47.44
N LEU A 239 -13.02 -9.61 -47.42
CA LEU A 239 -13.15 -10.68 -46.44
C LEU A 239 -12.80 -10.15 -45.03
N PRO A 240 -13.51 -10.61 -43.98
CA PRO A 240 -13.29 -10.13 -42.61
C PRO A 240 -11.90 -10.50 -42.06
N LEU A 241 -11.29 -11.55 -42.58
CA LEU A 241 -10.02 -12.10 -42.12
C LEU A 241 -9.00 -12.14 -43.28
N VAL A 242 -7.77 -11.77 -42.97
CA VAL A 242 -6.61 -11.89 -43.89
C VAL A 242 -6.01 -13.28 -43.81
N HIS A 243 -5.97 -13.84 -42.61
CA HIS A 243 -5.37 -15.14 -42.32
C HIS A 243 -6.18 -15.83 -41.23
N ALA A 244 -6.50 -17.11 -41.44
CA ALA A 244 -7.17 -17.97 -40.46
C ALA A 244 -6.70 -19.42 -40.71
N PRO A 245 -5.59 -19.85 -40.09
CA PRO A 245 -5.02 -21.17 -40.31
C PRO A 245 -5.90 -22.24 -39.66
N ILE A 246 -5.83 -23.47 -40.20
CA ILE A 246 -6.47 -24.64 -39.59
C ILE A 246 -5.63 -25.03 -38.37
N ILE A 247 -6.26 -25.09 -37.21
CA ILE A 247 -5.63 -25.47 -35.95
C ILE A 247 -5.45 -26.99 -35.92
N THR A 248 -4.21 -27.44 -35.76
CA THR A 248 -3.85 -28.85 -35.69
C THR A 248 -3.38 -29.25 -34.29
N GLU A 249 -3.22 -30.54 -34.05
CA GLU A 249 -2.60 -31.05 -32.81
C GLU A 249 -1.17 -30.50 -32.62
N GLU A 250 -0.45 -30.26 -33.71
CA GLU A 250 0.86 -29.60 -33.69
C GLU A 250 0.76 -28.16 -33.18
N ALA A 251 -0.27 -27.42 -33.59
CA ALA A 251 -0.51 -26.05 -33.11
C ALA A 251 -0.75 -26.02 -31.58
N LEU A 252 -1.53 -26.98 -31.06
CA LEU A 252 -1.76 -27.10 -29.61
C LEU A 252 -0.48 -27.50 -28.86
N SER A 253 0.32 -28.40 -29.42
CA SER A 253 1.61 -28.79 -28.86
C SER A 253 2.58 -27.59 -28.80
N GLU A 254 2.75 -26.88 -29.92
CA GLU A 254 3.62 -25.69 -30.03
C GLU A 254 3.16 -24.58 -29.06
N PHE A 255 1.85 -24.34 -28.97
CA PHE A 255 1.27 -23.42 -28.00
C PHE A 255 1.60 -23.82 -26.56
N ASN A 256 1.40 -25.09 -26.18
CA ASN A 256 1.66 -25.53 -24.81
C ASN A 256 3.14 -25.45 -24.43
N ILE A 257 4.03 -25.78 -25.37
CA ILE A 257 5.48 -25.66 -25.18
C ILE A 257 5.86 -24.20 -24.94
N ALA A 258 5.31 -23.26 -25.72
CA ALA A 258 5.60 -21.82 -25.57
C ALA A 258 4.89 -21.18 -24.36
N ALA A 259 3.71 -21.68 -23.97
CA ALA A 259 2.94 -21.15 -22.86
C ALA A 259 3.50 -21.57 -21.50
N ALA A 260 4.05 -22.78 -21.37
CA ALA A 260 4.51 -23.32 -20.08
C ALA A 260 5.59 -22.45 -19.39
N PRO A 261 6.63 -21.94 -20.08
CA PRO A 261 7.59 -21.01 -19.48
C PRO A 261 6.94 -19.72 -18.97
N LEU A 262 5.98 -19.18 -19.72
CA LEU A 262 5.26 -17.97 -19.33
C LEU A 262 4.35 -18.22 -18.12
N GLU A 263 3.57 -19.30 -18.11
CA GLU A 263 2.74 -19.69 -16.97
C GLU A 263 3.60 -19.83 -15.70
N LYS A 264 4.79 -20.41 -15.82
CA LYS A 264 5.76 -20.50 -14.72
C LYS A 264 6.24 -19.12 -14.25
N ALA A 265 6.61 -18.23 -15.19
CA ALA A 265 7.09 -16.88 -14.86
C ALA A 265 6.00 -16.03 -14.19
N LEU A 266 4.76 -16.11 -14.68
CA LEU A 266 3.59 -15.45 -14.06
C LEU A 266 3.34 -15.99 -12.65
N GLY A 267 3.38 -17.32 -12.47
CA GLY A 267 3.23 -17.94 -11.15
C GLY A 267 4.35 -17.53 -10.18
N GLN A 268 5.58 -17.31 -10.66
CA GLN A 268 6.69 -16.82 -9.85
C GLN A 268 6.45 -15.37 -9.42
N LEU A 269 6.06 -14.51 -10.37
CA LEU A 269 5.73 -13.11 -10.09
C LEU A 269 4.61 -13.00 -9.05
N GLN A 270 3.50 -13.73 -9.23
CA GLN A 270 2.38 -13.76 -8.29
C GLN A 270 2.79 -14.30 -6.90
N SER A 271 3.63 -15.33 -6.87
CA SER A 271 4.15 -15.89 -5.63
C SER A 271 4.98 -14.87 -4.84
N TRP A 272 5.82 -14.09 -5.53
CA TRP A 272 6.69 -13.09 -4.90
C TRP A 272 5.96 -11.81 -4.52
N THR A 273 4.94 -11.38 -5.27
CA THR A 273 4.07 -10.27 -4.84
C THR A 273 3.23 -10.64 -3.62
N SER A 274 2.82 -11.92 -3.52
CA SER A 274 2.16 -12.44 -2.31
C SER A 274 3.09 -12.46 -1.10
N ASP A 275 4.35 -12.86 -1.28
CA ASP A 275 5.37 -12.80 -0.22
C ASP A 275 5.63 -11.35 0.22
N LEU A 276 5.73 -10.43 -0.75
CA LEU A 276 5.90 -9.01 -0.50
C LEU A 276 4.73 -8.48 0.35
N ALA A 277 3.49 -8.84 0.02
CA ALA A 277 2.32 -8.42 0.79
C ALA A 277 2.40 -8.84 2.26
N VAL A 278 2.82 -10.08 2.52
CA VAL A 278 3.01 -10.59 3.88
C VAL A 278 4.12 -9.84 4.62
N ASP A 279 5.27 -9.64 3.98
CA ASP A 279 6.39 -8.94 4.60
C ASP A 279 6.09 -7.45 4.84
N VAL A 280 5.42 -6.77 3.90
CA VAL A 280 4.98 -5.37 4.07
C VAL A 280 3.98 -5.27 5.22
N GLN A 281 3.00 -6.17 5.29
CA GLN A 281 2.02 -6.18 6.37
C GLN A 281 2.69 -6.39 7.74
N ASN A 282 3.56 -7.41 7.84
CA ASN A 282 4.27 -7.70 9.09
C ASN A 282 5.22 -6.57 9.49
N HIS A 283 5.87 -5.91 8.53
CA HIS A 283 6.84 -4.84 8.81
C HIS A 283 6.18 -3.51 9.17
N LEU A 284 5.11 -3.12 8.46
CA LEU A 284 4.44 -1.84 8.69
C LEU A 284 3.42 -1.91 9.84
N LEU A 285 2.73 -3.04 10.00
CA LEU A 285 1.64 -3.19 10.96
C LEU A 285 1.96 -4.13 12.12
N GLY A 286 3.12 -4.80 12.13
CA GLY A 286 3.47 -5.80 13.15
C GLY A 286 3.44 -5.27 14.58
N ASP A 287 3.78 -3.99 14.80
CA ASP A 287 3.74 -3.37 16.13
C ASP A 287 2.30 -3.18 16.66
N TYR A 288 1.29 -3.24 15.79
CA TYR A 288 -0.13 -3.03 16.12
C TYR A 288 -0.95 -4.32 16.13
N ALA A 289 -0.36 -5.45 15.74
CA ALA A 289 -1.04 -6.73 15.63
C ALA A 289 -0.46 -7.73 16.63
N ASP A 290 -1.34 -8.44 17.36
CA ASP A 290 -0.92 -9.47 18.32
C ASP A 290 -0.25 -10.68 17.65
N LYS A 291 -0.46 -10.85 16.33
CA LYS A 291 0.03 -11.99 15.56
C LYS A 291 0.55 -11.53 14.21
N GLN A 292 1.71 -12.06 13.85
CA GLN A 292 2.26 -11.91 12.50
C GLN A 292 1.53 -12.83 11.52
N VAL A 293 1.41 -12.36 10.29
CA VAL A 293 0.94 -13.15 9.16
C VAL A 293 2.00 -14.18 8.81
N ILE A 294 1.57 -15.44 8.71
CA ILE A 294 2.46 -16.56 8.43
C ILE A 294 2.87 -16.52 6.96
N LYS A 295 4.18 -16.59 6.70
CA LYS A 295 4.72 -16.69 5.33
C LYS A 295 4.26 -17.98 4.66
N ARG A 296 4.00 -17.91 3.35
CA ARG A 296 3.57 -19.09 2.59
C ARG A 296 4.63 -20.19 2.63
N LYS A 297 4.14 -21.43 2.56
CA LYS A 297 4.96 -22.60 2.23
C LYS A 297 4.60 -22.98 0.80
N PRO A 298 5.53 -22.87 -0.17
CA PRO A 298 5.26 -23.27 -1.54
C PRO A 298 4.80 -24.73 -1.57
N ILE A 299 3.69 -24.99 -2.24
CA ILE A 299 3.20 -26.38 -2.44
C ILE A 299 4.11 -27.10 -3.42
N ASP A 300 4.55 -26.37 -4.44
CA ASP A 300 5.50 -26.84 -5.44
C ASP A 300 6.92 -26.40 -5.08
N ASN A 301 7.85 -27.36 -5.07
CA ASN A 301 9.26 -27.17 -4.78
C ASN A 301 9.99 -26.35 -5.87
N THR A 302 9.38 -26.13 -7.04
CA THR A 302 9.96 -25.27 -8.08
C THR A 302 9.90 -23.78 -7.73
N PHE A 303 9.04 -23.39 -6.79
CA PHE A 303 8.93 -22.03 -6.27
C PHE A 303 9.56 -21.96 -4.89
N PHE A 304 10.28 -20.88 -4.61
CA PHE A 304 10.79 -20.57 -3.27
C PHE A 304 10.17 -19.28 -2.75
N THR A 305 10.18 -19.13 -1.42
CA THR A 305 9.64 -17.97 -0.70
C THR A 305 10.71 -16.90 -0.55
N ILE A 306 10.35 -15.65 -0.85
CA ILE A 306 11.20 -14.48 -0.58
C ILE A 306 10.95 -13.98 0.84
N SER A 307 11.99 -13.42 1.46
CA SER A 307 11.92 -12.94 2.82
C SER A 307 12.89 -11.79 3.07
N ILE A 308 12.45 -10.78 3.82
CA ILE A 308 13.32 -9.72 4.36
C ILE A 308 14.19 -10.16 5.55
N ASP A 309 14.09 -11.40 6.01
CA ASP A 309 14.86 -11.87 7.17
C ASP A 309 16.38 -11.64 6.92
N PRO A 310 17.14 -11.09 7.89
CA PRO A 310 18.44 -11.63 8.23
C PRO A 310 19.35 -12.13 7.10
N ASP A 311 19.56 -13.42 7.25
CA ASP A 311 20.45 -14.24 6.48
C ASP A 311 19.86 -14.58 5.11
N LYS A 312 18.53 -14.67 5.00
CA LYS A 312 17.83 -14.97 3.74
C LYS A 312 17.94 -13.83 2.75
N SER A 313 17.70 -12.59 3.18
CA SER A 313 17.74 -11.41 2.31
C SER A 313 19.12 -11.23 1.67
N VAL A 314 20.22 -11.45 2.42
CA VAL A 314 21.59 -11.38 1.87
C VAL A 314 21.83 -12.45 0.81
N ALA A 315 21.46 -13.70 1.12
CA ALA A 315 21.62 -14.82 0.18
C ALA A 315 20.78 -14.62 -1.09
N LEU A 316 19.53 -14.18 -0.95
CA LEU A 316 18.63 -13.91 -2.07
C LEU A 316 19.10 -12.72 -2.91
N THR A 317 19.56 -11.63 -2.30
CA THR A 317 20.13 -10.49 -3.03
C THR A 317 21.32 -10.93 -3.87
N LYS A 318 22.20 -11.77 -3.33
CA LYS A 318 23.32 -12.34 -4.09
C LYS A 318 22.81 -13.19 -5.26
N TYR A 319 21.88 -14.11 -5.00
CA TYR A 319 21.26 -14.94 -6.02
C TYR A 319 20.66 -14.10 -7.17
N PHE A 320 19.85 -13.09 -6.86
CA PHE A 320 19.24 -12.26 -7.90
C PHE A 320 20.26 -11.45 -8.70
N LYS A 321 21.32 -10.94 -8.06
CA LYS A 321 22.37 -10.17 -8.76
C LYS A 321 23.27 -11.03 -9.64
N GLU A 322 23.62 -12.24 -9.19
CA GLU A 322 24.67 -13.05 -9.82
C GLU A 322 24.13 -14.23 -10.66
N GLU A 323 23.05 -14.86 -10.21
CA GLU A 323 22.59 -16.15 -10.75
C GLU A 323 21.39 -16.03 -11.70
N THR A 324 20.65 -14.93 -11.69
CA THR A 324 19.53 -14.74 -12.62
C THR A 324 19.98 -14.19 -13.98
N GLU A 325 19.19 -14.45 -15.03
CA GLU A 325 19.44 -13.87 -16.35
C GLU A 325 19.42 -12.35 -16.31
N TRP A 326 18.44 -11.77 -15.59
CA TRP A 326 18.33 -10.34 -15.39
C TRP A 326 19.56 -9.75 -14.70
N GLY A 327 20.00 -10.33 -13.57
CA GLY A 327 21.17 -9.85 -12.82
C GLY A 327 22.47 -9.89 -13.63
N ARG A 328 22.69 -10.98 -14.38
CA ARG A 328 23.80 -11.08 -15.34
C ARG A 328 23.72 -10.02 -16.43
N ASN A 329 22.52 -9.79 -16.97
CA ASN A 329 22.32 -8.80 -18.02
C ASN A 329 22.58 -7.38 -17.53
N VAL A 330 22.10 -7.01 -16.34
CA VAL A 330 22.37 -5.71 -15.69
C VAL A 330 23.87 -5.53 -15.48
N THR A 331 24.55 -6.56 -14.97
CA THR A 331 26.01 -6.53 -14.76
C THR A 331 26.75 -6.27 -16.06
N ARG A 332 26.38 -6.98 -17.14
CA ARG A 332 26.96 -6.81 -18.48
C ARG A 332 26.75 -5.38 -19.01
N VAL A 333 25.52 -4.87 -18.96
CA VAL A 333 25.20 -3.51 -19.44
C VAL A 333 25.97 -2.45 -18.65
N ASN A 334 26.07 -2.59 -17.33
CA ASN A 334 26.82 -1.66 -16.50
C ASN A 334 28.32 -1.64 -16.84
N GLN A 335 28.90 -2.81 -17.17
CA GLN A 335 30.30 -2.90 -17.63
C GLN A 335 30.50 -2.22 -18.99
N GLU A 336 29.56 -2.39 -19.92
CA GLU A 336 29.59 -1.75 -21.24
C GLU A 336 29.49 -0.22 -21.14
N VAL A 337 28.59 0.30 -20.30
CA VAL A 337 28.44 1.73 -20.04
C VAL A 337 29.69 2.31 -19.36
N ALA A 338 30.28 1.60 -18.39
CA ALA A 338 31.51 2.04 -17.75
C ALA A 338 32.71 2.07 -18.71
N ALA A 339 32.76 1.15 -19.68
CA ALA A 339 33.80 1.13 -20.71
C ALA A 339 33.63 2.28 -21.72
N SER A 340 32.41 2.58 -22.14
CA SER A 340 32.13 3.66 -23.10
C SER A 340 32.43 5.04 -22.51
N MET A 341 32.09 5.28 -21.24
CA MET A 341 32.41 6.54 -20.55
C MET A 341 33.92 6.78 -20.43
N LYS A 342 34.73 5.73 -20.24
CA LYS A 342 36.20 5.84 -20.20
C LYS A 342 36.81 6.16 -21.56
N THR A 343 36.18 5.72 -22.64
CA THR A 343 36.71 5.92 -24.00
C THR A 343 36.37 7.31 -24.55
N GLY A 344 35.25 7.92 -24.12
CA GLY A 344 34.85 9.27 -24.52
C GLY A 344 35.51 10.43 -23.74
N GLN A 345 36.40 10.13 -22.78
CA GLN A 345 37.18 11.14 -22.04
C GLN A 345 38.63 11.27 -22.54
N ASN A 346 39.03 10.47 -23.52
CA ASN A 346 40.28 10.62 -24.28
C ASN A 346 39.98 11.25 -25.63
#